data_AF-Q2BD12-F1
#
_entry.id   AF-Q2BD12-F1
#
_cell.length_a   1.000
_cell.length_b   1.000
_cell.length_c   1.000
_cell.angle_alpha   90.00
_cell.angle_beta   90.00
_cell.angle_gamma   90.00
#
_symmetry.space_group_name_H-M   'P 1'
#
loop_
_entity.id
_entity.type
_entity.pdbx_description
1 polymer ?
#
loop_
_entity_poly.entity_id
_entity_poly.type
_entity_poly.pdbx_seq_one_letter_code
_entity_poly.pdbx_strand_id
1 'polypeptide(L)' 'MGLLITFMSIWIFTFMFARLFSLVGGNWSLFAKTYWQNDIVICFGQSLLITLLLEMM' A
#
# COMPACT_ATOMS: atom_id res chain seq x y z
N MET A 1 9.27 -4.49 18.57
CA MET A 1 7.92 -5.00 18.24
C MET A 1 7.01 -3.94 17.62
N GLY A 2 7.16 -2.65 17.94
CA GLY A 2 6.37 -1.58 17.31
C GLY A 2 6.55 -1.45 15.80
N LEU A 3 7.80 -1.40 15.31
CA LEU A 3 8.13 -1.20 13.89
C LEU A 3 7.38 -2.17 12.95
N LEU A 4 7.40 -3.46 13.27
CA LEU A 4 6.78 -4.49 12.44
C LEU A 4 5.24 -4.39 12.45
N ILE A 5 4.66 -3.99 13.59
CA ILE A 5 3.21 -3.75 13.70
C ILE A 5 2.81 -2.49 12.92
N THR A 6 3.60 -1.42 13.01
CA THR A 6 3.40 -0.17 12.26
C THR A 6 3.50 -0.43 10.76
N PHE A 7 4.53 -1.17 10.33
CA PHE A 7 4.71 -1.60 8.94
C PHE A 7 3.50 -2.39 8.42
N MET A 8 3.08 -3.43 9.15
CA MET A 8 1.95 -4.26 8.74
C MET A 8 0.65 -3.47 8.68
N SER A 9 0.44 -2.54 9.63
CA SER A 9 -0.74 -1.68 9.67
C SER A 9 -0.79 -0.75 8.48
N ILE A 10 0.31 -0.07 8.16
CA ILE A 10 0.42 0.82 6.98
C ILE A 10 0.23 0.01 5.71
N TRP A 11 0.92 -1.12 5.59
CA TRP A 11 0.85 -1.97 4.40
C TRP A 11 -0.57 -2.44 4.09
N ILE A 12 -1.27 -2.99 5.08
CA ILE A 12 -2.64 -3.46 4.93
C ILE A 12 -3.57 -2.30 4.57
N PHE A 13 -3.45 -1.16 5.25
CA PHE A 13 -4.27 0.01 4.96
C PHE A 13 -4.07 0.52 3.53
N THR A 14 -2.82 0.71 3.11
CA THR A 14 -2.50 1.21 1.77
C THR A 14 -2.97 0.23 0.69
N PHE A 15 -2.79 -1.08 0.91
CA PHE A 15 -3.26 -2.11 -0.01
C PHE A 15 -4.79 -2.12 -0.11
N MET A 16 -5.49 -2.05 1.03
CA MET A 16 -6.96 -1.95 1.03
C MET A 16 -7.44 -0.72 0.26
N PHE A 17 -6.82 0.44 0.48
CA PHE A 17 -7.14 1.65 -0.28
C PHE A 17 -6.88 1.49 -1.78
N ALA A 18 -5.72 0.96 -2.18
CA ALA A 18 -5.39 0.73 -3.59
C ALA A 18 -6.43 -0.18 -4.27
N ARG A 19 -6.90 -1.22 -3.58
CA ARG A 19 -7.97 -2.11 -4.08
C ARG A 19 -9.33 -1.44 -4.09
N LEU A 20 -9.64 -0.61 -3.10
CA LEU A 20 -10.88 0.16 -3.07
C LEU A 20 -10.94 1.17 -4.22
N PHE A 21 -9.82 1.84 -4.51
CA PHE A 21 -9.68 2.73 -5.68
C PHE A 21 -9.69 1.97 -7.01
N SER A 22 -9.19 0.74 -7.06
CA SER A 22 -9.29 -0.14 -8.22
C SER A 22 -10.75 -0.51 -8.51
N LEU A 23 -11.54 -0.82 -7.47
CA LEU A 23 -12.95 -1.20 -7.58
C LEU A 23 -13.90 -0.03 -7.84
N VAL A 24 -13.69 1.11 -7.17
CA VAL A 24 -14.58 2.29 -7.26
C VAL A 24 -14.19 3.20 -8.43
N GLY A 25 -12.91 3.28 -8.77
CA GLY A 25 -12.39 4.23 -9.75
C GLY A 25 -12.58 3.82 -11.22
N GLY A 26 -12.99 2.59 -11.51
CA GLY A 26 -13.17 2.10 -12.88
C GLY A 26 -11.97 2.40 -13.80
N ASN A 27 -12.20 2.73 -15.08
CA ASN A 27 -11.14 3.02 -16.06
C ASN A 27 -10.28 4.27 -15.78
N TRP A 28 -10.67 5.10 -14.80
CA TRP A 28 -9.94 6.31 -14.42
C TRP A 28 -8.84 6.05 -13.39
N SER A 29 -8.93 4.95 -12.65
CA SER A 29 -7.91 4.59 -11.66
C SER A 29 -6.73 3.89 -12.33
N LEU A 30 -5.52 4.41 -12.13
CA LEU A 30 -4.29 3.73 -12.55
C LEU A 30 -4.18 2.32 -11.93
N PHE A 31 -4.79 2.13 -10.75
CA PHE A 31 -4.86 0.84 -10.04
C PHE A 31 -5.94 -0.11 -10.55
N ALA A 32 -6.86 0.34 -11.42
CA ALA A 32 -7.82 -0.54 -12.08
C ALA A 32 -7.19 -1.29 -13.27
N LYS A 33 -6.06 -0.80 -13.77
CA LYS A 33 -5.33 -1.39 -14.91
C LYS A 33 -4.12 -2.23 -14.47
N THR A 34 -3.76 -2.22 -13.19
CA THR A 34 -2.68 -3.04 -12.64
C THR A 34 -3.21 -4.37 -12.11
N TYR A 35 -2.39 -5.42 -12.23
CA TYR A 35 -2.69 -6.70 -11.60
C TYR A 35 -2.54 -6.59 -10.07
N TRP A 36 -3.41 -7.29 -9.34
CA TRP A 36 -3.39 -7.31 -7.86
C TRP A 36 -2.03 -7.69 -7.27
N GLN A 37 -1.24 -8.50 -7.99
CA GLN A 37 0.13 -8.88 -7.60
C GLN A 37 1.10 -7.69 -7.64
N ASN A 38 0.97 -6.81 -8.64
CA ASN A 38 1.80 -5.61 -8.72
C ASN A 38 1.41 -4.62 -7.62
N ASP A 39 0.12 -4.49 -7.31
CA ASP A 39 -0.35 -3.63 -6.22
C ASP A 39 0.24 -4.07 -4.87
N ILE A 40 0.32 -5.38 -4.62
CA ILE A 40 0.95 -5.93 -3.41
C ILE A 40 2.42 -5.49 -3.30
N VAL A 41 3.19 -5.61 -4.38
CA VAL A 41 4.62 -5.28 -4.38
C VAL A 41 4.84 -3.77 -4.24
N ILE A 42 4.04 -2.96 -4.92
CA ILE A 42 4.11 -1.50 -4.82
C ILE A 42 3.74 -1.04 -3.41
N CYS A 43 2.62 -1.53 -2.86
CA CYS A 43 2.21 -1.20 -1.49
C CYS A 43 3.24 -1.68 -0.46
N PHE A 44 3.87 -2.85 -0.68
CA PHE A 44 4.91 -3.36 0.20
C PHE A 44 6.16 -2.47 0.19
N GLY A 45 6.65 -2.07 -0.98
CA GLY A 45 7.79 -1.15 -1.08
C GLY A 45 7.48 0.22 -0.47
N GLN A 46 6.26 0.74 -0.70
CA GLN A 46 5.85 2.05 -0.19
C GLN A 46 5.66 2.05 1.33
N SER A 47 5.05 1.01 1.91
CA SER A 47 4.90 0.89 3.36
C SER A 47 6.26 0.72 4.06
N LEU A 48 7.22 0.05 3.42
CA LEU A 48 8.58 -0.11 3.94
C LEU A 48 9.31 1.24 3.98
N LEU A 49 9.20 2.02 2.90
CA LEU A 49 9.72 3.39 2.84
C LEU A 49 9.10 4.30 3.89
N ILE A 50 7.77 4.32 4.03
CA ILE A 50 7.10 5.16 5.03
C ILE A 50 7.54 4.77 6.44
N THR A 51 7.61 3.47 6.73
CA THR A 51 7.96 3.00 8.08
C THR A 51 9.40 3.37 8.42
N LEU A 52 10.33 3.25 7.47
CA LEU A 52 11.71 3.72 7.65
C LEU A 52 11.78 5.23 7.87
N LEU A 53 11.04 6.02 7.10
CA LEU A 53 10.98 7.47 7.25
C LEU A 53 10.45 7.89 8.63
N LEU A 54 9.45 7.15 9.13
CA LEU A 54 8.82 7.39 10.44
C LEU A 54 9.73 7.03 11.62
N GLU A 55 10.63 6.04 11.46
CA GLU A 55 11.61 5.70 12.51
C GLU A 55 12.88 6.56 12.46
N MET A 56 13.22 7.13 11.30
CA MET A 56 14.37 8.02 11.17
C MET A 56 14.10 9.45 11.67
N MET A 57 12.82 9.84 11.80
CA MET A 57 12.37 11.10 12.41
C MET A 57 12.23 10.97 13.92
#